data_AF-A0AAV4STM3-F1
#
_entry.id   AF-A0AAV4STM3-F1
#
_cell.length_a   1.000
_cell.length_b   1.000
_cell.length_c   1.000
_cell.angle_alpha   90.00
_cell.angle_beta   90.00
_cell.angle_gamma   90.00
#
_symmetry.space_group_name_H-M   'P 1'
#
loop_
_entity.id
_entity.type
_entity.pdbx_description
1 polymer ?
#
loop_
_entity_poly.entity_id
_entity_poly.type
_entity_poly.pdbx_seq_one_letter_code
_entity_poly.pdbx_strand_id
1 'polypeptide(L)'
;MDQCRKLSESLHENGFELHGKPKGDEEPKHVSCFRLLEHWNTHEGKGQTFHQLALRLKQLGHQDVADRLSKSVSSEKVGEVRELFLKDPFKSKINTNSPLLQESPHVEPPALKKAPDTSWTASEVMQVVVFVMVAFVVLILATLTIIRIFLPDSFVRMRASLYQTFTGRRPEEDKVFFIM
;
A
#
# COMPACT_ATOMS: atom_id res chain seq x y z
N MET A 1 29.36 -5.23 3.28
CA MET A 1 29.83 -6.11 2.17
C MET A 1 29.92 -7.56 2.64
N ASP A 2 30.52 -7.83 3.81
CA ASP A 2 30.70 -9.20 4.32
C ASP A 2 29.41 -10.00 4.52
N GLN A 3 28.32 -9.34 4.93
CA GLN A 3 27.02 -10.01 5.13
C GLN A 3 26.46 -10.63 3.85
N CYS A 4 26.68 -10.00 2.69
CA CYS A 4 26.19 -10.54 1.42
C CYS A 4 27.00 -11.75 0.96
N ARG A 5 28.31 -11.77 1.23
CA ARG A 5 29.14 -12.95 0.98
C ARG A 5 28.73 -14.11 1.87
N LYS A 6 28.45 -13.86 3.15
CA LYS A 6 27.88 -14.87 4.06
C LYS A 6 26.54 -15.40 3.58
N LEU A 7 25.70 -14.53 3.02
CA LEU A 7 24.45 -14.92 2.41
C LEU A 7 24.67 -15.79 1.16
N SER A 8 25.53 -15.37 0.23
CA SER A 8 25.86 -16.14 -0.97
C SER A 8 26.42 -17.53 -0.62
N GLU A 9 27.39 -17.59 0.31
CA GLU A 9 27.94 -18.84 0.84
C GLU A 9 26.84 -19.73 1.44
N SER A 10 25.91 -19.17 2.22
CA SER A 10 24.78 -19.92 2.77
C SER A 10 23.78 -20.44 1.73
N LEU A 11 23.72 -19.80 0.55
CA LEU A 11 22.78 -20.18 -0.51
C LEU A 11 23.27 -21.37 -1.32
N HIS A 12 24.57 -21.68 -1.29
CA HIS A 12 25.14 -22.88 -1.90
C HIS A 12 24.83 -24.15 -1.07
N GLU A 13 24.44 -23.99 0.20
CA GLU A 13 24.07 -25.09 1.07
C GLU A 13 22.61 -25.51 0.85
N ASN A 14 22.37 -26.80 0.57
CA ASN A 14 21.05 -27.35 0.28
C ASN A 14 20.30 -27.89 1.52
N GLY A 15 20.87 -27.76 2.72
CA GLY A 15 20.28 -28.23 3.97
C GLY A 15 19.21 -27.29 4.55
N PHE A 16 18.26 -27.81 5.34
CA PHE A 16 17.31 -26.97 6.06
C PHE A 16 18.00 -26.10 7.13
N GLU A 17 19.00 -26.66 7.80
CA GLU A 17 19.86 -25.95 8.75
C GLU A 17 21.18 -25.55 8.08
N LEU A 18 21.89 -24.58 8.67
CA LEU A 18 23.26 -24.26 8.28
C LEU A 18 24.23 -25.08 9.11
N HIS A 19 25.13 -25.82 8.45
CA HIS A 19 26.25 -26.48 9.12
C HIS A 19 27.34 -25.45 9.46
N GLY A 20 27.13 -24.71 10.54
CA GLY A 20 28.05 -23.69 11.03
C GLY A 20 27.66 -22.26 10.67
N LYS A 21 28.52 -21.30 11.02
CA LYS A 21 28.31 -19.88 10.69
C LYS A 21 29.09 -19.52 9.43
N PRO A 22 28.43 -19.09 8.34
CA PRO A 22 29.13 -18.74 7.11
C PRO A 22 30.04 -17.55 7.36
N LYS A 23 31.25 -17.62 6.80
CA LYS A 23 32.29 -16.60 7.00
C LYS A 23 32.32 -15.59 5.86
N GLY A 24 31.85 -15.99 4.67
CA GLY A 24 31.91 -15.19 3.46
C GLY A 24 33.29 -15.21 2.81
N ASP A 25 34.09 -16.24 3.12
CA ASP A 25 35.48 -16.38 2.65
C ASP A 25 35.57 -17.20 1.36
N GLU A 26 34.56 -18.03 1.09
CA GLU A 26 34.47 -18.84 -0.12
C GLU A 26 34.07 -18.01 -1.35
N GLU A 27 33.53 -16.82 -1.12
CA GLU A 27 33.01 -15.93 -2.15
C GLU A 27 34.03 -14.89 -2.64
N PRO A 28 34.02 -14.52 -3.93
CA PRO A 28 34.92 -13.52 -4.49
C PRO A 28 34.83 -12.16 -3.77
N LYS A 29 35.97 -11.65 -3.28
CA LYS A 29 36.02 -10.40 -2.50
C LYS A 29 35.76 -9.12 -3.32
N HIS A 30 35.96 -9.17 -4.63
CA HIS A 30 35.87 -8.01 -5.54
C HIS A 30 34.56 -7.94 -6.35
N VAL A 31 33.58 -8.79 -6.03
CA VAL A 31 32.30 -8.83 -6.74
C VAL A 31 31.23 -8.10 -5.92
N SER A 32 30.37 -7.34 -6.59
CA SER A 32 29.26 -6.65 -5.92
C SER A 32 28.23 -7.66 -5.41
N CYS A 33 27.57 -7.33 -4.31
CA CYS A 33 26.52 -8.17 -3.73
C CYS A 33 25.43 -8.55 -4.74
N PHE A 34 24.99 -7.56 -5.53
CA PHE A 34 23.98 -7.78 -6.57
C PHE A 34 24.45 -8.83 -7.59
N ARG A 35 25.71 -8.75 -8.04
CA ARG A 35 26.25 -9.67 -9.03
C ARG A 35 26.43 -11.09 -8.48
N LEU A 36 26.75 -11.24 -7.18
CA LEU A 36 26.78 -12.54 -6.51
C LEU A 36 25.38 -13.17 -6.47
N LEU A 37 24.37 -12.39 -6.03
CA LEU A 37 22.99 -12.87 -5.95
C LEU A 37 22.37 -13.15 -7.34
N GLU A 38 22.70 -12.33 -8.34
CA GLU A 38 22.30 -12.55 -9.72
C GLU A 38 22.94 -13.81 -10.31
N HIS A 39 24.23 -14.04 -10.01
CA HIS A 39 24.92 -15.26 -10.42
C HIS A 39 24.25 -16.50 -9.82
N TRP A 40 24.00 -16.49 -8.51
CA TRP A 40 23.25 -17.55 -7.85
C TRP A 40 21.87 -17.74 -8.52
N ASN A 41 21.08 -16.69 -8.67
CA ASN A 41 19.72 -16.76 -9.24
C ASN A 41 19.69 -17.35 -10.68
N THR A 42 20.74 -17.10 -11.47
CA THR A 42 20.82 -17.56 -12.87
C THR A 42 21.41 -18.97 -13.02
N HIS A 43 22.14 -19.46 -12.01
CA HIS A 43 22.84 -20.75 -12.05
C HIS A 43 22.25 -21.71 -11.01
N GLU A 44 22.70 -21.65 -9.76
CA GLU A 44 22.36 -22.60 -8.70
C GLU A 44 20.92 -22.42 -8.17
N GLY A 45 20.45 -21.18 -8.14
CA GLY A 45 19.08 -20.80 -7.81
C GLY A 45 18.09 -21.06 -8.95
N LYS A 46 18.53 -21.54 -10.12
CA LYS A 46 17.65 -21.77 -11.26
C LYS A 46 16.71 -22.95 -10.98
N GLY A 47 15.44 -22.63 -10.72
CA GLY A 47 14.42 -23.61 -10.32
C GLY A 47 14.24 -23.74 -8.81
N GLN A 48 15.06 -23.07 -8.01
CA GLN A 48 14.81 -22.89 -6.59
C GLN A 48 13.71 -21.84 -6.36
N THR A 49 12.98 -21.99 -5.27
CA THR A 49 11.97 -21.00 -4.89
C THR A 49 12.61 -19.88 -4.06
N PHE A 50 12.02 -18.68 -4.11
CA PHE A 50 12.43 -17.53 -3.28
C PHE A 50 12.40 -17.83 -1.77
N HIS A 51 11.72 -18.92 -1.35
CA HIS A 51 11.69 -19.38 0.03
C HIS A 51 13.07 -19.76 0.56
N GLN A 52 13.96 -20.35 -0.25
CA GLN A 52 15.31 -20.69 0.21
C GLN A 52 16.09 -19.42 0.54
N LEU A 53 15.98 -18.39 -0.30
CA LEU A 53 16.60 -17.09 -0.05
C LEU A 53 16.05 -16.42 1.21
N ALA A 54 14.72 -16.43 1.38
CA ALA A 54 14.09 -15.90 2.57
C ALA A 54 14.48 -16.67 3.84
N LEU A 55 14.61 -18.00 3.76
CA LEU A 55 15.03 -18.85 4.87
C LEU A 55 16.46 -18.53 5.30
N ARG A 56 17.40 -18.44 4.35
CA ARG A 56 18.80 -18.10 4.65
C ARG A 56 18.94 -16.71 5.25
N LEU A 57 18.20 -15.72 4.74
CA LEU A 57 18.14 -14.39 5.34
C LEU A 57 17.66 -14.43 6.81
N LYS A 58 16.65 -15.24 7.14
CA LYS A 58 16.18 -15.42 8.52
C LYS A 58 17.24 -16.05 9.42
N GLN A 59 17.91 -17.09 8.93
CA GLN A 59 18.96 -17.80 9.68
C GLN A 59 20.18 -16.91 9.96
N LEU A 60 20.46 -15.94 9.08
CA LEU A 60 21.49 -14.93 9.28
C LEU A 60 21.05 -13.73 10.16
N GLY A 61 19.80 -13.74 10.64
CA GLY A 61 19.25 -12.69 11.50
C GLY A 61 18.61 -11.51 10.77
N HIS A 62 18.52 -11.55 9.44
CA HIS A 62 17.90 -10.51 8.60
C HIS A 62 16.40 -10.79 8.36
N GLN A 63 15.64 -10.91 9.46
CA GLN A 63 14.22 -11.27 9.41
C GLN A 63 13.37 -10.24 8.68
N ASP A 64 13.67 -8.95 8.87
CA ASP A 64 12.98 -7.83 8.24
C ASP A 64 13.09 -7.85 6.70
N VAL A 65 14.29 -8.14 6.18
CA VAL A 65 14.53 -8.27 4.75
C VAL A 65 13.84 -9.51 4.19
N ALA A 66 13.91 -10.64 4.90
CA ALA A 66 13.26 -11.88 4.50
C ALA A 66 11.72 -11.76 4.42
N ASP A 67 11.12 -11.06 5.38
CA ASP A 67 9.68 -10.84 5.43
C ASP A 67 9.23 -9.87 4.34
N ARG A 68 10.00 -8.81 4.07
CA ARG A 68 9.75 -7.90 2.93
C ARG A 68 9.83 -8.63 1.59
N LEU A 69 10.86 -9.46 1.40
CA LEU A 69 11.02 -10.28 0.19
C LEU A 69 9.81 -11.22 0.01
N SER A 70 9.47 -11.97 1.06
CA SER A 70 8.35 -12.91 1.03
C SER A 70 7.03 -12.19 0.72
N LYS A 71 6.77 -11.05 1.37
CA LYS A 71 5.55 -10.25 1.12
C LYS A 71 5.48 -9.74 -0.32
N SER A 72 6.59 -9.25 -0.87
CA SER A 72 6.66 -8.74 -2.24
C SER A 72 6.32 -9.84 -3.24
N VAL A 73 7.00 -10.98 -3.16
CA VAL A 73 6.79 -12.08 -4.11
C VAL A 73 5.41 -12.71 -3.95
N SER A 74 4.93 -12.88 -2.71
CA SER A 74 3.56 -13.37 -2.48
C SER A 74 2.51 -12.43 -3.05
N SER A 75 2.68 -11.10 -2.92
CA SER A 75 1.71 -10.14 -3.47
C SER A 75 1.62 -10.19 -5.00
N GLU A 76 2.75 -10.37 -5.66
CA GLU A 76 2.84 -10.50 -7.12
C GLU A 76 2.21 -11.82 -7.59
N LYS A 77 2.57 -12.94 -6.94
CA LYS A 77 2.04 -14.26 -7.29
C LYS A 77 0.56 -14.43 -6.97
N VAL A 78 0.05 -13.82 -5.90
CA VAL A 78 -1.40 -13.82 -5.60
C VAL A 78 -2.17 -13.03 -6.66
N GLY A 79 -1.61 -11.94 -7.20
CA GLY A 79 -2.20 -11.21 -8.32
C GLY A 79 -2.30 -12.07 -9.58
N GLU A 80 -1.20 -12.73 -9.94
CA GLU A 80 -1.12 -13.64 -11.10
C GLU A 80 -2.09 -14.83 -10.98
N VAL A 81 -2.10 -15.48 -9.82
CA VAL A 81 -3.02 -16.59 -9.52
C VAL A 81 -4.47 -16.10 -9.53
N ARG A 82 -4.77 -14.95 -8.93
CA ARG A 82 -6.13 -14.40 -8.92
C ARG A 82 -6.62 -14.08 -10.33
N GLU A 83 -5.79 -13.51 -11.20
CA GLU A 83 -6.15 -13.27 -12.61
C GLU A 83 -6.42 -14.58 -13.35
N LEU A 84 -5.63 -15.62 -13.12
CA LEU A 84 -5.84 -16.95 -13.71
C LEU A 84 -7.12 -17.62 -13.19
N PHE A 85 -7.40 -17.53 -11.89
CA PHE A 85 -8.63 -18.04 -11.27
C PHE A 85 -9.89 -17.22 -11.62
N LEU A 86 -9.76 -15.92 -11.87
CA LEU A 86 -10.88 -15.07 -12.30
C LEU A 86 -11.25 -15.34 -13.76
N LYS A 87 -10.29 -15.77 -14.59
CA LYS A 87 -10.50 -16.19 -15.97
C LYS A 87 -10.86 -17.68 -16.11
N ASP A 88 -11.00 -18.40 -15.02
CA ASP A 88 -11.32 -19.83 -15.03
C ASP A 88 -12.75 -20.07 -15.57
N PRO A 89 -12.91 -20.71 -16.74
CA PRO A 89 -14.22 -21.02 -17.32
C PRO A 89 -15.04 -22.01 -16.47
N PHE A 90 -14.43 -22.62 -15.45
CA PHE A 90 -15.10 -23.51 -14.51
C PHE A 90 -15.66 -22.80 -13.28
N LYS A 91 -15.37 -21.51 -13.07
CA LYS A 91 -15.89 -20.74 -11.93
C LYS A 91 -17.42 -20.67 -11.90
N SER A 92 -18.07 -20.71 -13.07
CA SER A 92 -19.54 -20.77 -13.21
C SER A 92 -20.11 -22.19 -13.07
N LYS A 93 -19.26 -23.21 -12.97
CA LYS A 93 -19.64 -24.63 -12.83
C LYS A 93 -19.43 -25.19 -11.42
N ILE A 94 -18.80 -24.43 -10.51
CA ILE A 94 -18.66 -24.83 -9.11
C ILE A 94 -20.01 -24.58 -8.42
N ASN A 95 -20.74 -25.66 -8.13
CA ASN A 95 -22.00 -25.59 -7.41
C ASN A 95 -21.73 -25.24 -5.94
N THR A 96 -22.12 -24.04 -5.51
CA THR A 96 -21.90 -23.51 -4.15
C THR A 96 -22.59 -24.30 -3.05
N ASN A 97 -23.43 -25.28 -3.42
CA ASN A 97 -24.15 -26.15 -2.48
C ASN A 97 -23.45 -27.52 -2.27
N SER A 98 -22.17 -27.64 -2.62
CA SER A 98 -21.45 -28.92 -2.43
C SER A 98 -21.13 -29.16 -0.95
N PRO A 99 -21.51 -30.32 -0.37
CA PRO A 99 -21.20 -30.69 1.01
C PRO A 99 -19.69 -30.76 1.31
N LEU A 100 -18.84 -30.84 0.27
CA LEU A 100 -17.38 -30.84 0.41
C LEU A 100 -16.77 -29.45 0.68
N LEU A 101 -17.56 -28.38 0.54
CA LEU A 101 -17.19 -27.02 0.97
C LEU A 101 -17.73 -26.69 2.37
N GLN A 102 -18.39 -27.66 3.03
CA GLN A 102 -18.78 -27.52 4.42
C GLN A 102 -17.52 -27.62 5.27
N GLU A 103 -17.06 -26.44 5.66
CA GLU A 103 -15.98 -26.15 6.60
C GLU A 103 -15.79 -27.29 7.60
N SER A 104 -14.65 -27.97 7.48
CA SER A 104 -14.25 -29.04 8.38
C SER A 104 -14.19 -28.49 9.81
N PRO A 105 -14.91 -29.09 10.78
CA PRO A 105 -14.88 -28.64 12.15
C PRO A 105 -13.53 -29.02 12.78
N HIS A 106 -12.84 -28.01 13.31
CA HIS A 106 -11.61 -28.11 14.11
C HIS A 106 -10.36 -28.68 13.41
N VAL A 107 -9.69 -27.81 12.66
CA VAL A 107 -8.23 -27.72 12.74
C VAL A 107 -7.92 -26.29 13.11
N GLU A 108 -7.45 -26.06 14.34
CA GLU A 108 -6.95 -24.76 14.79
C GLU A 108 -5.69 -24.45 13.97
N PRO A 109 -5.73 -23.47 13.04
CA PRO A 109 -4.56 -23.16 12.24
C PRO A 109 -3.50 -22.53 13.16
N PRO A 110 -2.21 -22.85 12.99
CA PRO A 110 -1.16 -22.17 13.73
C PRO A 110 -1.31 -20.67 13.48
N ALA A 111 -1.31 -19.88 14.56
CA ALA A 111 -1.60 -18.45 14.57
C ALA A 111 -0.86 -17.68 13.46
N LEU A 112 -1.50 -17.63 12.30
CA LEU A 112 -1.10 -16.80 11.18
C LEU A 112 -1.37 -15.39 11.67
N LYS A 113 -0.30 -14.63 11.94
CA LYS A 113 -0.42 -13.19 12.20
C LYS A 113 -1.22 -12.61 11.04
N LYS A 114 -2.50 -12.34 11.32
CA LYS A 114 -3.44 -11.71 10.40
C LYS A 114 -2.71 -10.53 9.78
N ALA A 115 -2.55 -10.52 8.47
CA ALA A 115 -2.18 -9.30 7.78
C ALA A 115 -3.15 -8.21 8.27
N PRO A 116 -2.67 -7.02 8.66
CA PRO A 116 -3.54 -5.99 9.23
C PRO A 116 -4.69 -5.80 8.26
N ASP A 117 -5.86 -6.13 8.74
CA ASP A 117 -7.13 -6.00 8.06
C ASP A 117 -7.23 -4.51 7.74
N THR A 118 -6.92 -4.14 6.50
CA THR A 118 -7.20 -2.80 5.92
C THR A 118 -8.71 -2.63 5.74
N SER A 119 -9.51 -3.08 6.69
CA SER A 119 -10.89 -2.67 6.86
C SER A 119 -10.83 -1.31 7.55
N TRP A 120 -10.98 -0.25 6.77
CA TRP A 120 -11.11 1.10 7.31
C TRP A 120 -12.25 1.09 8.32
N THR A 121 -11.96 1.49 9.54
CA THR A 121 -12.99 1.62 10.55
C THR A 121 -13.94 2.75 10.16
N ALA A 122 -15.23 2.61 10.47
CA ALA A 122 -16.22 3.66 10.16
C ALA A 122 -15.81 5.02 10.76
N SER A 123 -15.07 5.01 11.87
CA SER A 123 -14.46 6.20 12.48
C SER A 123 -13.39 6.85 11.62
N GLU A 124 -12.51 6.09 10.98
CA GLU A 124 -11.47 6.62 10.08
C GLU A 124 -12.11 7.27 8.85
N VAL A 125 -13.14 6.63 8.29
CA VAL A 125 -13.90 7.19 7.16
C VAL A 125 -14.60 8.50 7.58
N MET A 126 -15.26 8.51 8.73
CA MET A 126 -15.93 9.71 9.25
C MET A 126 -14.93 10.86 9.46
N GLN A 127 -13.75 10.58 10.01
CA GLN A 127 -12.71 11.58 10.23
C GLN A 127 -12.21 12.19 8.92
N VAL A 128 -11.99 11.39 7.87
CA VAL A 128 -11.58 11.89 6.55
C VAL A 128 -12.67 12.77 5.94
N VAL A 129 -13.94 12.37 6.02
CA VAL A 129 -15.06 13.16 5.50
C VAL A 129 -15.14 14.52 6.20
N VAL A 130 -15.02 14.55 7.52
CA VAL A 130 -15.01 15.81 8.29
C VAL A 130 -13.84 16.70 7.87
N PHE A 131 -12.65 16.13 7.70
CA PHE A 131 -11.46 16.88 7.30
C PHE A 131 -11.61 17.51 5.91
N VAL A 132 -12.17 16.76 4.94
CA VAL A 132 -12.46 17.25 3.59
C VAL A 132 -13.47 18.39 3.63
N MET A 133 -14.53 18.27 4.43
CA MET A 133 -15.54 19.32 4.58
C MET A 133 -14.95 20.60 5.19
N VAL A 134 -14.15 20.48 6.24
CA VAL A 134 -13.48 21.64 6.88
C VAL A 134 -12.51 22.30 5.90
N ALA A 135 -11.70 21.52 5.19
CA ALA A 135 -10.77 22.05 4.19
C ALA A 135 -11.50 22.82 3.08
N PHE A 136 -12.65 22.32 2.62
CA PHE A 136 -13.47 22.99 1.62
C PHE A 136 -14.01 24.34 2.12
N VAL A 137 -14.49 24.40 3.37
CA VAL A 137 -14.95 25.66 3.98
C VAL A 137 -13.79 26.65 4.10
N VAL A 138 -12.61 26.21 4.53
CA VAL A 138 -11.41 27.06 4.63
C VAL A 138 -11.02 27.61 3.25
N LEU A 139 -11.06 26.80 2.20
CA LEU A 139 -10.79 27.24 0.83
C LEU A 139 -11.80 28.29 0.34
N ILE A 140 -13.09 28.13 0.66
CA ILE A 140 -14.10 29.15 0.34
C ILE A 140 -13.82 30.46 1.09
N LEU A 141 -13.50 30.39 2.38
CA LEU A 141 -13.18 31.60 3.15
C LEU A 141 -11.89 32.27 2.64
N ALA A 142 -10.87 31.49 2.27
CA ALA A 142 -9.64 31.99 1.67
C ALA A 142 -9.90 32.67 0.32
N THR A 143 -10.70 32.06 -0.55
CA THR A 143 -11.06 32.69 -1.83
C THR A 143 -11.88 33.96 -1.63
N LEU A 144 -12.84 33.98 -0.71
CA LEU A 144 -13.61 35.19 -0.39
C LEU A 144 -12.75 36.31 0.19
N THR A 145 -11.77 35.98 1.04
CA THR A 145 -10.84 36.98 1.60
C THR A 145 -9.90 37.52 0.53
N ILE A 146 -9.38 36.68 -0.37
CA ILE A 146 -8.58 37.11 -1.52
C ILE A 146 -9.39 38.03 -2.43
N ILE A 147 -10.63 37.64 -2.78
CA ILE A 147 -11.52 38.48 -3.62
C ILE A 147 -11.76 39.83 -2.93
N ARG A 148 -11.99 39.85 -1.62
CA ARG A 148 -12.19 41.09 -0.86
C ARG A 148 -10.97 42.02 -0.91
N ILE A 149 -9.76 41.46 -0.82
CA ILE A 149 -8.51 42.24 -0.79
C ILE A 149 -8.15 42.75 -2.19
N PHE A 150 -8.24 41.89 -3.21
CA PHE A 150 -7.71 42.19 -4.54
C PHE A 150 -8.75 42.77 -5.51
N LEU A 151 -10.04 42.53 -5.30
CA LEU A 151 -11.11 42.93 -6.24
C LEU A 151 -12.33 43.51 -5.48
N PRO A 152 -12.16 44.62 -4.74
CA PRO A 152 -13.22 45.23 -3.95
C PRO A 152 -14.49 45.52 -4.77
N ASP A 153 -14.34 45.99 -6.01
CA ASP A 153 -15.46 46.28 -6.92
C ASP A 153 -16.29 45.03 -7.29
N SER A 154 -15.63 43.88 -7.44
CA SER A 154 -16.31 42.61 -7.76
C SER A 154 -17.09 42.07 -6.56
N PHE A 155 -16.56 42.27 -5.34
CA PHE A 155 -17.19 41.83 -4.10
C PHE A 155 -18.49 42.59 -3.82
N VAL A 156 -18.51 43.90 -4.08
CA VAL A 156 -19.71 44.73 -3.95
C VAL A 156 -20.81 44.26 -4.90
N ARG A 157 -20.47 43.98 -6.18
CA ARG A 157 -21.44 43.44 -7.16
C ARG A 157 -21.94 42.04 -6.78
N MET A 158 -21.05 41.17 -6.28
CA MET A 158 -21.42 39.81 -5.86
C MET A 158 -22.38 39.83 -4.67
N ARG A 159 -22.14 40.70 -3.66
CA ARG A 159 -23.07 40.88 -2.53
C ARG A 159 -24.43 41.41 -2.99
N ALA A 160 -24.45 42.43 -3.83
CA ALA A 160 -25.71 42.98 -4.36
C ALA A 160 -26.54 41.91 -5.09
N SER A 161 -25.89 41.06 -5.88
CA SER A 161 -26.54 39.93 -6.56
C SER A 161 -27.07 38.87 -5.58
N LEU A 162 -26.27 38.46 -4.58
CA LEU A 162 -26.70 37.49 -3.57
C LEU A 162 -27.90 38.01 -2.74
N TYR A 163 -27.87 39.28 -2.32
CA TYR A 163 -29.00 39.88 -1.61
C TYR A 163 -30.27 39.88 -2.47
N GLN A 164 -30.16 40.17 -3.76
CA GLN A 164 -31.31 40.14 -4.68
C GLN A 164 -31.86 38.71 -4.81
N THR A 165 -31.00 37.70 -4.90
CA THR A 165 -31.44 36.29 -4.96
C THR A 165 -32.14 35.84 -3.67
N PHE A 166 -31.64 36.26 -2.49
CA PHE A 166 -32.22 35.84 -1.21
C PHE A 166 -33.46 36.62 -0.79
N THR A 167 -33.57 37.90 -1.14
CA THR A 167 -34.65 38.78 -0.65
C THR A 167 -35.67 39.14 -1.72
N GLY A 168 -35.41 38.82 -3.00
CA GLY A 168 -36.30 39.11 -4.12
C GLY A 168 -36.48 40.61 -4.42
N ARG A 169 -35.79 41.51 -3.72
CA ARG A 169 -35.84 42.97 -3.92
C ARG A 169 -34.48 43.49 -4.39
N ARG A 170 -34.49 44.43 -5.35
CA ARG A 170 -33.30 45.22 -5.67
C ARG A 170 -33.00 46.16 -4.49
N PRO A 171 -31.75 46.24 -4.02
CA PRO A 171 -31.35 47.31 -3.11
C PRO A 171 -31.46 48.67 -3.85
N GLU A 172 -32.05 49.68 -3.20
CA GLU A 172 -32.00 51.06 -3.70
C GLU A 172 -30.55 51.52 -3.83
N GLU A 173 -30.24 52.17 -4.95
CA GLU A 173 -28.88 52.58 -5.34
C GLU A 173 -28.19 53.45 -4.26
N ASP A 174 -28.96 54.17 -3.45
CA ASP A 174 -28.46 55.05 -2.39
C ASP A 174 -27.84 54.31 -1.19
N LYS A 175 -28.16 53.02 -0.98
CA LYS A 175 -27.60 52.22 0.13
C LYS A 175 -26.33 51.49 -0.21
N VAL A 176 -25.94 51.45 -1.48
CA VAL A 176 -24.71 50.78 -1.93
C VAL A 176 -23.47 51.60 -1.55
N PHE A 177 -23.60 52.92 -1.42
CA PHE A 177 -22.51 53.83 -1.07
C PHE A 177 -22.27 54.01 0.44
N PHE A 178 -23.20 53.60 1.30
CA PHE A 178 -23.11 53.83 2.75
C PHE A 178 -22.36 52.74 3.53
N ILE A 179 -21.82 51.72 2.84
CA ILE A 179 -21.05 50.61 3.45
C ILE A 179 -19.62 50.60 2.89
N MET A 180 -19.01 51.78 2.82
CA MET A 180 -17.58 51.96 2.52
C MET A 180 -16.78 52.07 3.81
#